data_AF-A0A1Z8W180-F1
#
_entry.id   AF-A0A1Z8W180-F1
#
_cell.length_a   1.000
_cell.length_b   1.000
_cell.length_c   1.000
_cell.angle_alpha   90.00
_cell.angle_beta   90.00
_cell.angle_gamma   90.00
#
_symmetry.space_group_name_H-M   'P 1'
#
loop_
_entity.id
_entity.type
_entity.pdbx_description
1 polymer ?
#
loop_
_entity_poly.entity_id
_entity_poly.type
_entity_poly.pdbx_seq_one_letter_code
_entity_poly.pdbx_strand_id
1 'polypeptide(L)'
;MKKTLALLGLLLFTSPVYAGGLVTKHATSVQLTVDAAKTTASRIGSSFTISGSNIDTTDGSTAGTVSAGTITSGIYAPGTIAATQDTAGAAFSFSQSYTQGDAVPTSAPTVGTVGNLSSQTSYTAGTAGSLAGTVTSAGVLTVTAGGAGSSAIGQFVSEITVID
;
A
#
# COMPACT_ATOMS: atom_id res chain seq x y z
N MET A 1 -38.70 -52.82 -61.17
CA MET A 1 -38.93 -53.59 -59.92
C MET A 1 -37.65 -54.09 -59.26
N LYS A 2 -36.66 -54.66 -59.99
CA LYS A 2 -35.41 -55.14 -59.35
C LYS A 2 -34.48 -54.03 -58.84
N LYS A 3 -34.43 -52.88 -59.55
CA LYS A 3 -33.61 -51.71 -59.18
C LYS A 3 -34.16 -50.94 -57.96
N THR A 4 -35.48 -50.94 -57.79
CA THR A 4 -36.16 -50.31 -56.64
C THR A 4 -35.98 -51.12 -55.37
N LEU A 5 -35.95 -52.46 -55.49
CA LEU A 5 -35.69 -53.35 -54.37
C LEU A 5 -34.22 -53.27 -53.90
N ALA A 6 -33.28 -53.09 -54.84
CA ALA A 6 -31.88 -52.85 -54.51
C ALA A 6 -31.65 -51.50 -53.80
N LEU A 7 -32.36 -50.44 -54.20
CA LEU A 7 -32.29 -49.13 -53.54
C LEU A 7 -32.91 -49.15 -52.14
N LEU A 8 -34.03 -49.86 -51.97
CA LEU A 8 -34.67 -50.04 -50.66
C LEU A 8 -33.82 -50.94 -49.74
N GLY A 9 -33.16 -51.96 -50.30
CA GLY A 9 -32.18 -52.78 -49.58
C GLY A 9 -30.99 -51.95 -49.10
N LEU A 10 -30.45 -51.06 -49.94
CA LEU A 10 -29.35 -50.17 -49.56
C LEU A 10 -29.73 -49.17 -48.45
N LEU A 11 -30.98 -48.71 -48.44
CA LEU A 11 -31.50 -47.83 -47.37
C LEU A 11 -31.66 -48.56 -46.03
N LEU A 12 -31.80 -49.88 -46.04
CA LEU A 12 -31.93 -50.71 -44.84
C LEU A 12 -30.58 -51.12 -44.22
N PHE A 13 -29.45 -50.82 -44.89
CA PHE A 13 -28.09 -51.05 -44.37
C PHE A 13 -27.44 -49.80 -43.76
N THR A 14 -28.19 -48.73 -43.54
CA THR A 14 -27.67 -47.58 -42.79
C THR A 14 -27.71 -47.91 -41.30
N SER A 15 -26.58 -48.37 -40.75
CA SER A 15 -26.40 -48.41 -39.30
C SER A 15 -26.47 -46.97 -38.76
N PRO A 16 -27.17 -46.71 -37.64
CA PRO A 16 -27.10 -45.41 -37.00
C PRO A 16 -25.64 -45.16 -36.61
N VAL A 17 -25.02 -44.14 -37.19
CA VAL A 17 -23.78 -43.58 -36.64
C VAL A 17 -24.20 -42.95 -35.32
N TYR A 18 -23.88 -43.62 -34.21
CA TYR A 18 -23.93 -42.98 -32.91
C TYR A 18 -22.87 -41.87 -32.96
N ALA A 19 -23.34 -40.62 -33.00
CA ALA A 19 -22.44 -39.50 -32.75
C ALA A 19 -22.03 -39.65 -31.28
N GLY A 20 -20.82 -40.15 -31.07
CA GLY A 20 -20.18 -40.22 -29.77
C GLY A 20 -20.45 -38.95 -28.97
N GLY A 21 -20.98 -39.11 -27.75
CA GLY A 21 -21.46 -38.00 -26.94
C GLY A 21 -20.34 -36.99 -26.66
N LEU A 22 -20.65 -35.70 -26.74
CA LEU A 22 -19.74 -34.65 -26.25
C LEU A 22 -20.04 -34.38 -24.78
N VAL A 23 -19.06 -34.63 -23.92
CA VAL A 23 -19.13 -34.22 -22.51
C VAL A 23 -18.27 -32.97 -22.34
N THR A 24 -18.92 -31.86 -22.01
CA THR A 24 -18.24 -30.58 -21.76
C THR A 24 -18.21 -30.28 -20.27
N LYS A 25 -17.04 -30.02 -19.72
CA LYS A 25 -16.87 -29.58 -18.33
C LYS A 25 -16.33 -28.16 -18.31
N HIS A 26 -17.04 -27.28 -17.62
CA HIS A 26 -16.62 -25.92 -17.34
C HIS A 26 -16.43 -25.75 -15.84
N ALA A 27 -15.22 -25.38 -15.42
CA ALA A 27 -14.91 -25.08 -14.03
C ALA A 27 -14.38 -23.65 -13.92
N THR A 28 -14.98 -22.88 -13.01
CA THR A 28 -14.64 -21.47 -12.75
C THR A 28 -14.27 -21.32 -11.28
N SER A 29 -13.12 -20.73 -10.97
CA SER A 29 -12.75 -20.40 -9.59
C SER A 29 -12.07 -19.02 -9.52
N VAL A 30 -12.33 -18.32 -8.42
CA VAL A 30 -11.65 -17.08 -8.06
C VAL A 30 -11.21 -17.19 -6.61
N GLN A 31 -9.91 -17.02 -6.37
CA GLN A 31 -9.33 -16.92 -5.04
C GLN A 31 -8.75 -15.53 -4.84
N LEU A 32 -9.06 -14.93 -3.70
CA LEU A 32 -8.57 -13.61 -3.32
C LEU A 32 -7.95 -13.71 -1.93
N THR A 33 -6.69 -13.29 -1.83
CA THR A 33 -5.93 -13.28 -0.58
C THR A 33 -5.41 -11.87 -0.33
N VAL A 34 -5.58 -11.39 0.90
CA VAL A 34 -5.09 -10.08 1.32
C VAL A 34 -4.15 -10.27 2.51
N ASP A 35 -2.87 -10.01 2.27
CA ASP A 35 -1.84 -10.01 3.31
C ASP A 35 -1.78 -8.65 4.00
N ALA A 36 -1.42 -8.65 5.29
CA ALA A 36 -1.28 -7.41 6.06
C ALA A 36 0.00 -6.67 5.66
N ALA A 37 -0.14 -5.42 5.21
CA ALA A 37 1.01 -4.54 4.97
C ALA A 37 1.60 -4.08 6.31
N LYS A 38 2.94 -4.09 6.43
CA LYS A 38 3.70 -3.68 7.62
C LYS A 38 4.56 -2.46 7.31
N THR A 39 4.43 -1.41 8.11
CA THR A 39 5.35 -0.26 8.12
C THR A 39 6.01 -0.18 9.49
N THR A 40 7.30 0.15 9.54
CA THR A 40 8.07 0.37 10.78
C THR A 40 8.80 1.70 10.69
N ALA A 41 8.71 2.53 11.73
CA ALA A 41 9.43 3.80 11.85
C ALA A 41 10.02 3.93 13.27
N SER A 42 11.12 4.67 13.42
CA SER A 42 11.88 4.82 14.68
C SER A 42 12.06 6.28 15.09
N ARG A 43 11.75 6.61 16.35
CA ARG A 43 11.76 8.00 16.84
C ARG A 43 13.18 8.49 17.08
N ILE A 44 13.40 9.75 16.70
CA ILE A 44 14.57 10.54 17.10
C ILE A 44 14.06 11.68 18.01
N GLY A 45 14.72 11.88 19.14
CA GLY A 45 14.43 12.97 20.06
C GLY A 45 14.94 14.31 19.52
N SER A 46 14.32 15.41 19.96
CA SER A 46 14.83 16.75 19.64
C SER A 46 16.11 17.01 20.43
N SER A 47 17.15 17.55 19.78
CA SER A 47 18.36 18.03 20.47
C SER A 47 18.72 19.42 19.97
N PHE A 48 19.07 20.30 20.90
CA PHE A 48 19.50 21.66 20.60
C PHE A 48 20.71 22.02 21.44
N THR A 49 21.75 22.54 20.77
CA THR A 49 22.98 23.00 21.42
C THR A 49 23.44 24.30 20.79
N ILE A 50 23.84 25.24 21.64
CA ILE A 50 24.50 26.48 21.28
C ILE A 50 25.79 26.57 22.07
N SER A 51 26.86 26.99 21.40
CA SER A 51 28.11 27.39 22.04
C SER A 51 28.72 28.58 21.31
N GLY A 52 29.53 29.36 22.00
CA GLY A 52 30.26 30.47 21.41
C GLY A 52 31.11 31.24 22.40
N SER A 53 31.86 32.19 21.88
CA SER A 53 32.79 33.05 22.62
C SER A 53 32.78 34.47 22.05
N ASN A 54 32.97 35.48 22.91
CA ASN A 54 32.87 36.91 22.56
C ASN A 54 31.51 37.27 21.93
N ILE A 55 30.45 36.64 22.46
CA ILE A 55 29.08 36.89 22.03
C ILE A 55 28.15 36.88 23.25
N ASP A 56 27.22 37.82 23.25
CA ASP A 56 26.06 37.82 24.12
C ASP A 56 24.88 37.17 23.39
N THR A 57 24.08 36.41 24.14
CA THR A 57 22.83 35.83 23.63
C THR A 57 21.64 36.40 24.37
N THR A 58 20.57 36.66 23.63
CA THR A 58 19.32 37.22 24.16
C THR A 58 18.10 36.62 23.48
N ASP A 59 16.98 36.59 24.19
CA ASP A 59 15.64 36.27 23.67
C ASP A 59 15.05 37.41 22.80
N GLY A 60 15.80 38.50 22.64
CA GLY A 60 15.42 39.69 21.87
C GLY A 60 14.73 40.76 22.71
N SER A 61 14.51 40.52 24.00
CA SER A 61 13.82 41.44 24.91
C SER A 61 14.55 41.65 26.24
N THR A 62 15.21 40.61 26.75
CA THR A 62 15.88 40.61 28.06
C THR A 62 17.37 40.33 27.88
N ALA A 63 18.22 41.26 28.32
CA ALA A 63 19.67 41.11 28.24
C ALA A 63 20.14 39.88 29.01
N GLY A 64 21.05 39.10 28.41
CA GLY A 64 21.63 37.90 29.02
C GLY A 64 20.67 36.71 29.23
N THR A 65 19.43 36.79 28.71
CA THR A 65 18.45 35.70 28.81
C THR A 65 18.35 34.98 27.47
N VAL A 66 18.58 33.68 27.43
CA VAL A 66 18.33 32.88 26.22
C VAL A 66 16.93 32.30 26.27
N SER A 67 16.21 32.31 25.14
CA SER A 67 14.88 31.71 25.09
C SER A 67 14.94 30.23 25.49
N ALA A 68 14.13 29.85 26.47
CA ALA A 68 13.95 28.46 26.85
C ALA A 68 13.25 27.64 25.75
N GLY A 69 12.74 28.27 24.69
CA GLY A 69 11.95 27.63 23.65
C GLY A 69 10.62 27.08 24.17
N THR A 70 9.91 26.34 23.32
CA THR A 70 8.70 25.61 23.71
C THR A 70 8.81 24.16 23.27
N ILE A 71 8.18 23.26 24.03
CA ILE A 71 8.04 21.87 23.62
C ILE A 71 6.58 21.61 23.33
N THR A 72 6.25 21.38 22.05
CA THR A 72 4.90 21.01 21.62
C THR A 72 4.94 19.64 20.99
N SER A 73 4.10 18.73 21.49
CA SER A 73 4.07 17.34 21.02
C SER A 73 5.44 16.65 20.98
N GLY A 74 6.34 16.96 21.94
CA GLY A 74 7.68 16.38 22.02
C GLY A 74 8.73 16.97 21.07
N ILE A 75 8.36 17.93 20.23
CA ILE A 75 9.30 18.71 19.41
C ILE A 75 9.72 19.95 20.18
N TYR A 76 11.03 20.13 20.35
CA TYR A 76 11.61 21.37 20.85
C TYR A 76 11.62 22.42 19.73
N ALA A 77 10.95 23.53 19.94
CA ALA A 77 11.04 24.72 19.09
C ALA A 77 11.89 25.76 19.83
N PRO A 78 13.15 26.00 19.43
CA PRO A 78 13.91 27.11 19.98
C PRO A 78 13.14 28.41 19.72
N GLY A 79 12.99 29.23 20.75
CA GLY A 79 12.42 30.56 20.57
C GLY A 79 13.42 31.51 19.92
N THR A 80 13.13 32.81 19.94
CA THR A 80 14.08 33.82 19.45
C THR A 80 15.40 33.71 20.22
N ILE A 81 16.51 33.57 19.50
CA ILE A 81 17.85 33.65 20.05
C ILE A 81 18.65 34.55 19.13
N ALA A 82 18.91 35.77 19.58
CA ALA A 82 19.83 36.68 18.92
C ALA A 82 21.21 36.55 19.55
N ALA A 83 22.24 36.47 18.72
CA ALA A 83 23.64 36.52 19.14
C ALA A 83 24.23 37.86 18.69
N THR A 84 24.84 38.58 19.62
CA THR A 84 25.45 39.89 19.36
C THR A 84 26.92 39.82 19.76
N GLN A 85 27.82 40.35 18.94
CA GLN A 85 29.23 40.43 19.31
C GLN A 85 29.40 41.42 20.47
N ASP A 86 30.17 41.06 21.47
CA ASP A 86 30.48 41.94 22.61
C ASP A 86 31.23 43.20 22.14
N THR A 87 32.07 43.04 21.10
CA THR A 87 32.79 44.13 20.44
C THR A 87 32.69 43.95 18.94
N ALA A 88 32.03 44.89 18.26
CA ALA A 88 31.81 44.82 16.82
C ALA A 88 33.15 44.75 16.06
N GLY A 89 33.29 43.72 15.22
CA GLY A 89 34.47 43.51 14.40
C GLY A 89 35.61 42.79 15.11
N ALA A 90 35.46 42.42 16.38
CA ALA A 90 36.39 41.54 17.06
C ALA A 90 36.20 40.07 16.60
N ALA A 91 37.22 39.25 16.81
CA ALA A 91 37.11 37.82 16.57
C ALA A 91 36.09 37.19 17.53
N PHE A 92 35.14 36.43 16.98
CA PHE A 92 34.10 35.72 17.74
C PHE A 92 33.94 34.30 17.21
N SER A 93 33.33 33.42 18.01
CA SER A 93 32.89 32.10 17.57
C SER A 93 31.44 31.87 17.97
N PHE A 94 30.63 31.33 17.06
CA PHE A 94 29.24 30.96 17.32
C PHE A 94 28.92 29.68 16.55
N SER A 95 28.38 28.69 17.26
CA SER A 95 27.93 27.43 16.69
C SER A 95 26.56 27.08 17.27
N GLN A 96 25.66 26.69 16.39
CA GLN A 96 24.34 26.20 16.74
C GLN A 96 24.05 24.93 15.96
N SER A 97 23.53 23.92 16.66
CA SER A 97 23.05 22.68 16.05
C SER A 97 21.65 22.37 16.56
N TYR A 98 20.77 22.03 15.63
CA TYR A 98 19.40 21.66 15.91
C TYR A 98 19.01 20.42 15.11
N THR A 99 18.58 19.39 15.83
CA THR A 99 17.93 18.22 15.25
C THR A 99 16.45 18.32 15.57
N GLN A 100 15.63 18.54 14.53
CA GLN A 100 14.17 18.51 14.68
C GLN A 100 13.73 17.08 15.00
N GLY A 101 13.00 16.93 16.11
CA GLY A 101 12.36 15.67 16.48
C GLY A 101 11.02 15.45 15.78
N ASP A 102 10.42 14.27 15.98
CA ASP A 102 9.10 13.94 15.45
C ASP A 102 7.96 14.26 16.44
N ALA A 103 6.83 14.75 15.90
CA ALA A 103 5.67 15.19 16.67
C ALA A 103 4.85 14.00 17.15
N VAL A 104 4.36 14.08 18.39
CA VAL A 104 3.29 13.22 18.89
C VAL A 104 1.97 13.65 18.25
N PRO A 105 1.27 12.77 17.50
CA PRO A 105 -0.03 13.10 16.94
C PRO A 105 -1.06 13.36 18.02
N THR A 106 -1.91 14.34 17.78
CA THR A 106 -3.02 14.72 18.66
C THR A 106 -4.31 13.96 18.34
N SER A 107 -4.31 13.10 17.32
CA SER A 107 -5.45 12.26 16.91
C SER A 107 -5.00 10.91 16.39
N ALA A 108 -5.83 9.89 16.58
CA ALA A 108 -5.59 8.56 16.04
C ALA A 108 -5.56 8.61 14.48
N PRO A 109 -4.56 8.00 13.82
CA PRO A 109 -4.56 7.88 12.38
C PRO A 109 -5.70 6.99 11.89
N THR A 110 -6.31 7.34 10.77
CA THR A 110 -7.30 6.51 10.08
C THR A 110 -6.64 5.25 9.52
N VAL A 111 -7.38 4.13 9.50
CA VAL A 111 -6.91 2.86 8.90
C VAL A 111 -6.42 3.09 7.46
N GLY A 112 -5.26 2.55 7.11
CA GLY A 112 -4.63 2.73 5.79
C GLY A 112 -3.80 4.00 5.62
N THR A 113 -3.85 4.94 6.57
CA THR A 113 -2.97 6.12 6.57
C THR A 113 -1.82 5.93 7.56
N VAL A 114 -0.60 6.22 7.11
CA VAL A 114 0.55 6.34 8.00
C VAL A 114 0.33 7.65 8.77
N GLY A 115 -0.07 7.56 10.04
CA GLY A 115 -0.03 8.71 10.94
C GLY A 115 1.37 9.30 10.95
N ASN A 116 1.52 10.57 11.33
CA ASN A 116 2.80 11.28 11.48
C ASN A 116 3.65 10.72 12.64
N LEU A 117 3.72 9.39 12.74
CA LEU A 117 4.30 8.63 13.83
C LEU A 117 5.56 7.96 13.34
N SER A 118 6.65 8.26 14.02
CA SER A 118 7.89 7.50 13.94
C SER A 118 7.97 6.35 14.95
N SER A 119 6.83 5.76 15.36
CA SER A 119 6.76 4.45 16.04
C SER A 119 5.35 3.91 15.97
N GLN A 120 4.99 3.37 14.81
CA GLN A 120 3.80 2.55 14.67
C GLN A 120 4.15 1.27 13.93
N THR A 121 3.62 0.16 14.43
CA THR A 121 3.34 -0.99 13.60
C THR A 121 1.86 -0.91 13.27
N SER A 122 1.53 -0.34 12.11
CA SER A 122 0.16 -0.35 11.61
C SER A 122 -0.01 -1.53 10.67
N TYR A 123 -1.09 -2.29 10.88
CA TYR A 123 -1.54 -3.32 9.95
C TYR A 123 -2.67 -2.71 9.12
N THR A 124 -2.49 -2.68 7.80
CA THR A 124 -3.59 -2.42 6.87
C THR A 124 -3.65 -3.57 5.90
N ALA A 125 -4.78 -4.28 5.91
CA ALA A 125 -5.16 -5.15 4.82
C ALA A 125 -5.58 -4.26 3.64
N GLY A 126 -5.16 -4.61 2.41
CA GLY A 126 -5.67 -3.98 1.20
C GLY A 126 -7.20 -3.92 1.24
N THR A 127 -7.76 -2.72 1.11
CA THR A 127 -9.22 -2.53 1.22
C THR A 127 -9.89 -3.22 0.04
N ALA A 128 -10.95 -4.00 0.29
CA ALA A 128 -11.72 -4.71 -0.72
C ALA A 128 -12.42 -3.80 -1.77
N GLY A 129 -12.27 -2.48 -1.68
CA GLY A 129 -13.00 -1.50 -2.49
C GLY A 129 -12.78 -1.64 -4.01
N SER A 130 -11.63 -2.16 -4.44
CA SER A 130 -11.36 -2.51 -5.85
C SER A 130 -11.20 -4.01 -6.07
N LEU A 131 -11.38 -4.82 -5.02
CA LEU A 131 -11.14 -6.26 -5.07
C LEU A 131 -12.38 -6.94 -5.66
N ALA A 132 -12.34 -7.23 -6.96
CA ALA A 132 -13.46 -7.83 -7.68
C ALA A 132 -12.97 -8.96 -8.57
N GLY A 133 -13.60 -10.12 -8.45
CA GLY A 133 -13.43 -11.23 -9.38
C GLY A 133 -14.79 -11.65 -9.91
N THR A 134 -14.98 -11.58 -11.23
CA THR A 134 -16.20 -12.06 -11.88
C THR A 134 -15.83 -13.06 -12.96
N VAL A 135 -16.53 -14.19 -12.98
CA VAL A 135 -16.49 -15.13 -14.09
C VAL A 135 -17.89 -15.20 -14.68
N THR A 136 -18.03 -14.76 -15.91
CA THR A 136 -19.31 -14.83 -16.61
C THR A 136 -19.51 -16.22 -17.21
N SER A 137 -20.76 -16.62 -17.46
CA SER A 137 -21.10 -17.87 -18.14
C SER A 137 -20.53 -17.96 -19.57
N ALA A 138 -20.06 -16.85 -20.13
CA ALA A 138 -19.36 -16.78 -21.41
C ALA A 138 -17.84 -17.06 -21.31
N GLY A 139 -17.33 -17.43 -20.13
CA GLY A 139 -15.90 -17.68 -19.91
C GLY A 139 -15.05 -16.42 -19.77
N VAL A 140 -15.66 -15.24 -19.69
CA VAL A 140 -14.93 -13.98 -19.47
C VAL A 140 -14.56 -13.87 -17.99
N LEU A 141 -13.26 -13.87 -17.72
CA LEU A 141 -12.67 -13.69 -16.40
C LEU A 141 -12.21 -12.24 -16.23
N THR A 142 -12.80 -11.52 -15.28
CA THR A 142 -12.30 -10.21 -14.83
C THR A 142 -11.81 -10.33 -13.40
N VAL A 143 -10.54 -10.00 -13.17
CA VAL A 143 -9.92 -10.02 -11.85
C VAL A 143 -9.24 -8.68 -11.63
N THR A 144 -9.68 -7.96 -10.59
CA THR A 144 -9.06 -6.72 -10.15
C THR A 144 -8.40 -7.00 -8.81
N ALA A 145 -7.07 -6.95 -8.78
CA ALA A 145 -6.31 -7.02 -7.53
C ALA A 145 -6.60 -5.75 -6.70
N GLY A 146 -6.68 -5.92 -5.38
CA GLY A 146 -6.90 -4.82 -4.44
C GLY A 146 -5.64 -3.95 -4.23
N GLY A 147 -5.59 -3.29 -3.07
CA GLY A 147 -4.41 -2.51 -2.65
C GLY A 147 -3.17 -3.37 -2.36
N ALA A 148 -2.10 -2.72 -1.86
CA ALA A 148 -0.84 -3.39 -1.50
C ALA A 148 -1.07 -4.65 -0.64
N GLY A 149 -0.35 -5.74 -0.94
CA GLY A 149 -0.50 -7.03 -0.25
C GLY A 149 -1.66 -7.91 -0.76
N SER A 150 -2.36 -7.51 -1.83
CA SER A 150 -3.41 -8.34 -2.42
C SER A 150 -2.89 -9.23 -3.54
N SER A 151 -3.30 -10.50 -3.55
CA SER A 151 -3.16 -11.41 -4.69
C SER A 151 -4.53 -11.89 -5.12
N ALA A 152 -4.77 -11.91 -6.43
CA ALA A 152 -6.04 -12.36 -7.00
C ALA A 152 -5.76 -13.33 -8.15
N ILE A 153 -6.25 -14.55 -8.01
CA ILE A 153 -6.04 -15.64 -8.96
C ILE A 153 -7.41 -16.03 -9.51
N GLY A 154 -7.57 -15.90 -10.83
CA GLY A 154 -8.75 -16.36 -11.54
C GLY A 154 -8.42 -17.52 -12.46
N GLN A 155 -9.28 -18.53 -12.48
CA GLN A 155 -9.12 -19.72 -13.32
C GLN A 155 -10.43 -20.03 -14.04
N PHE A 156 -10.31 -20.20 -15.36
CA PHE A 156 -11.34 -20.80 -16.21
C PHE A 156 -10.75 -22.02 -16.91
N VAL A 157 -11.34 -23.19 -16.69
CA VAL A 157 -10.96 -24.44 -17.38
C VAL A 157 -12.15 -24.93 -18.18
N SER A 158 -11.94 -25.14 -19.49
CA SER A 158 -12.90 -25.73 -20.41
C SER A 158 -12.32 -27.02 -20.96
N GLU A 159 -13.00 -28.13 -20.69
CA GLU A 159 -12.61 -29.46 -21.16
C GLU A 159 -13.73 -30.02 -22.03
N ILE A 160 -13.35 -30.60 -23.17
CA ILE A 160 -14.26 -31.31 -24.07
C ILE A 160 -13.73 -32.74 -24.17
N THR A 161 -14.53 -33.69 -23.69
CA THR A 161 -14.28 -35.11 -23.87
C THR A 161 -15.20 -35.62 -24.95
N VAL A 162 -14.60 -36.19 -26.00
CA VAL A 162 -15.32 -36.93 -27.04
C VAL A 162 -15.31 -38.38 -26.61
N ILE A 163 -16.47 -38.95 -26.30
CA ILE A 163 -16.63 -40.39 -26.08
C ILE A 163 -17.18 -41.00 -27.36
N ASP A 164 -16.66 -42.13 -27.82
CA ASP A 164 -17.17 -42.89 -28.98
C ASP A 164 -18.39 -43.72 -28.58
#